data_AF-A0A1I4U8J1-F1
#
_entry.id   AF-A0A1I4U8J1-F1
#
_cell.length_a   1.000
_cell.length_b   1.000
_cell.length_c   1.000
_cell.angle_alpha   90.00
_cell.angle_beta   90.00
_cell.angle_gamma   90.00
#
_symmetry.space_group_name_H-M   'P 1'
#
loop_
_entity.id
_entity.type
_entity.pdbx_description
1 polymer ?
#
loop_
_entity_poly.entity_id
_entity_poly.type
_entity_poly.pdbx_seq_one_letter_code
_entity_poly.pdbx_strand_id
1 'polypeptide(L)'
;MSKMLRSLVASVGIAITFLPGHSAAEDAIPVELIVPVVDEAGSATTKSGPDGLSYPVYRVADQSPLFDAVRDILDQEPAQKALRFERWARQRAGKAPIDEPFHLALTQQEGGFPRYGCWIVRGNEPPRFSASGYVDLVPEEGGIASGLFEEIFVHETGHLVLSDLVGAMDGRRTSKFHQSMSITDRITAFDEGYAEHFQPIVRNTTTNPAMRRWMQGVGANDLNQLWLSDADANLRTDGVKRNIFIHAKLSRGGGDLYDRFVASETSSVFSTSELLNPQQMLASEGVVATLFYRMVNDDELRDSYAERTFYERFLGDFAGDPKQAVEPYDNINLKIMEAFVGMGEAEGRAPLIRFLNAYAAKFPGEAVRLRKLFIATTWGAVTSRSLADAFVRHAGLGQRGDIVGFRRENPFQQLVEVATDTAVPLDAEVGPELWVTNPGFLIQSSPWQTERTVPLSVDLNTASDVEMAAVLDLPEDQAGELVRLRAHDGHFDSFDEVSAALPEGQRSRLSSRLGDP
;
A
#
# COMPACT_ATOMS: atom_id res chain seq x y z
N MET A 1 -36.40 -28.75 -48.86
CA MET A 1 -36.15 -27.43 -49.47
C MET A 1 -34.71 -27.05 -49.13
N SER A 2 -33.73 -27.44 -49.94
CA SER A 2 -33.26 -26.72 -51.14
C SER A 2 -32.61 -25.39 -50.72
N LYS A 3 -31.28 -25.32 -50.64
CA LYS A 3 -30.35 -24.94 -51.72
C LYS A 3 -30.52 -23.48 -52.18
N MET A 4 -29.36 -22.86 -52.43
CA MET A 4 -29.08 -21.53 -53.01
C MET A 4 -28.96 -20.41 -51.96
N LEU A 5 -27.82 -19.72 -51.83
CA LEU A 5 -26.97 -19.18 -52.89
C LEU A 5 -25.47 -19.20 -52.50
N ARG A 6 -24.62 -19.63 -53.43
CA ARG A 6 -23.17 -19.39 -53.48
C ARG A 6 -22.88 -18.32 -54.55
N SER A 7 -21.70 -17.70 -54.43
CA SER A 7 -20.98 -16.83 -55.40
C SER A 7 -21.23 -15.33 -55.19
N LEU A 8 -20.23 -14.44 -55.09
CA LEU A 8 -19.02 -14.32 -55.92
C LEU A 8 -17.90 -13.52 -55.20
N VAL A 9 -16.67 -13.95 -55.50
CA VAL A 9 -15.31 -13.41 -55.25
C VAL A 9 -15.13 -11.89 -55.35
N ALA A 10 -14.37 -11.30 -54.43
CA ALA A 10 -13.37 -10.27 -54.74
C ALA A 10 -12.25 -10.29 -53.68
N SER A 11 -11.12 -10.88 -54.08
CA SER A 11 -9.87 -10.90 -53.34
C SER A 11 -9.30 -9.49 -53.22
N VAL A 12 -9.20 -8.97 -51.99
CA VAL A 12 -8.25 -7.89 -51.68
C VAL A 12 -7.20 -8.52 -50.78
N GLY A 13 -6.06 -8.88 -51.39
CA GLY A 13 -4.85 -9.21 -50.67
C GLY A 13 -4.32 -7.94 -50.01
N ILE A 14 -4.73 -7.70 -48.76
CA ILE A 14 -3.95 -6.83 -47.88
C ILE A 14 -2.83 -7.72 -47.36
N ALA A 15 -1.63 -7.52 -47.89
CA ALA A 15 -0.41 -7.92 -47.22
C ALA A 15 -0.36 -7.14 -45.91
N ILE A 16 -0.92 -7.70 -44.84
CA ILE A 16 -0.60 -7.28 -43.49
C ILE A 16 0.84 -7.74 -43.29
N THR A 17 1.79 -6.86 -43.57
CA THR A 17 3.09 -6.92 -42.94
C THR A 17 2.82 -6.82 -41.45
N PHE A 18 2.75 -7.99 -40.79
CA PHE A 18 3.02 -8.08 -39.37
C PHE A 18 4.43 -7.54 -39.20
N LEU A 19 4.52 -6.25 -38.84
CA LEU A 19 5.68 -5.78 -38.12
C LEU A 19 5.80 -6.70 -36.91
N PRO A 20 7.00 -7.22 -36.61
CA PRO A 20 7.18 -8.04 -35.43
C PRO A 20 6.66 -7.23 -34.24
N GLY A 21 5.59 -7.71 -33.60
CA GLY A 21 5.30 -7.28 -32.24
C GLY A 21 6.59 -7.50 -31.46
N HIS A 22 7.03 -6.48 -30.72
CA HIS A 22 8.17 -6.61 -29.81
C HIS A 22 7.93 -7.88 -29.01
N SER A 23 8.80 -8.87 -29.21
CA SER A 23 8.65 -10.15 -28.53
C SER A 23 8.98 -9.90 -27.07
N ALA A 24 8.10 -10.30 -26.16
CA ALA A 24 8.29 -10.21 -24.71
C ALA A 24 9.59 -10.86 -24.18
N ALA A 25 10.34 -11.58 -25.04
CA ALA A 25 11.62 -12.20 -24.72
C ALA A 25 12.83 -11.24 -24.69
N GLU A 26 12.75 -10.02 -25.25
CA GLU A 26 13.86 -9.04 -25.20
C GLU A 26 13.81 -8.08 -23.99
N ASP A 27 12.70 -8.08 -23.21
CA ASP A 27 12.44 -7.11 -22.12
C ASP A 27 12.43 -7.72 -20.69
N ALA A 28 12.76 -9.01 -20.54
CA ALA A 28 12.79 -9.64 -19.22
C ALA A 28 13.91 -9.05 -18.36
N ILE A 29 13.56 -8.58 -17.16
CA ILE A 29 14.53 -8.07 -16.20
C ILE A 29 15.23 -9.27 -15.55
N PRO A 30 16.57 -9.37 -15.69
CA PRO A 30 17.29 -10.49 -15.12
C PRO A 30 17.29 -10.42 -13.60
N VAL A 31 17.00 -11.57 -12.97
CA VAL A 31 17.08 -11.75 -11.51
C VAL A 31 18.21 -12.71 -11.15
N GLU A 32 19.09 -12.26 -10.26
CA GLU A 32 20.12 -13.07 -9.63
C GLU A 32 19.63 -13.52 -8.25
N LEU A 33 19.40 -14.84 -8.11
CA LEU A 33 19.06 -15.44 -6.83
C LEU A 33 20.33 -15.56 -5.99
N ILE A 34 20.28 -15.02 -4.78
CA ILE A 34 21.42 -15.01 -3.86
C ILE A 34 21.02 -15.64 -2.52
N VAL A 35 21.97 -16.33 -1.88
CA VAL A 35 21.78 -17.00 -0.58
C VAL A 35 22.85 -16.55 0.41
N PRO A 36 22.53 -16.43 1.70
CA PRO A 36 23.48 -15.92 2.68
C PRO A 36 24.69 -16.84 2.78
N VAL A 37 25.89 -16.23 2.82
CA VAL A 37 27.10 -16.94 3.21
C VAL A 37 27.09 -17.06 4.71
N VAL A 38 27.02 -18.28 5.22
CA VAL A 38 27.00 -18.54 6.67
C VAL A 38 28.38 -18.91 7.18
N ASP A 39 28.69 -18.49 8.41
CA ASP A 39 29.89 -18.90 9.12
C ASP A 39 29.75 -20.33 9.69
N GLU A 40 30.79 -20.82 10.38
CA GLU A 40 30.78 -22.15 11.01
C GLU A 40 29.69 -22.32 12.08
N ALA A 41 29.20 -21.22 12.66
CA ALA A 41 28.10 -21.20 13.62
C ALA A 41 26.72 -21.12 12.95
N GLY A 42 26.66 -21.03 11.61
CA GLY A 42 25.42 -20.91 10.85
C GLY A 42 24.86 -19.49 10.81
N SER A 43 25.63 -18.48 11.24
CA SER A 43 25.22 -17.07 11.23
C SER A 43 25.56 -16.42 9.89
N ALA A 44 24.71 -15.52 9.41
CA ALA A 44 24.98 -14.77 8.18
C ALA A 44 26.27 -13.94 8.33
N THR A 45 27.20 -14.13 7.41
CA THR A 45 28.46 -13.39 7.37
C THR A 45 28.20 -11.94 6.96
N THR A 46 28.91 -11.01 7.59
CA THR A 46 28.85 -9.59 7.21
C THR A 46 30.24 -9.03 6.86
N LYS A 47 30.29 -7.99 6.03
CA LYS A 47 31.51 -7.27 5.65
C LYS A 47 31.24 -5.76 5.56
N SER A 48 32.22 -4.95 5.98
CA SER A 48 32.13 -3.49 5.88
C SER A 48 31.97 -3.04 4.42
N GLY A 49 30.99 -2.18 4.16
CA GLY A 49 30.75 -1.51 2.89
C GLY A 49 31.63 -0.28 2.68
N PRO A 50 31.52 0.38 1.51
CA PRO A 50 32.30 1.59 1.19
C PRO A 50 32.06 2.78 2.13
N ASP A 51 30.92 2.81 2.81
CA ASP A 51 30.52 3.81 3.80
C ASP A 51 30.92 3.44 5.24
N GLY A 52 31.55 2.28 5.43
CA GLY A 52 31.96 1.76 6.73
C GLY A 52 30.86 1.01 7.50
N LEU A 53 29.63 0.94 6.99
CA LEU A 53 28.54 0.16 7.60
C LEU A 53 28.74 -1.34 7.34
N SER A 54 28.16 -2.19 8.19
CA SER A 54 28.24 -3.64 8.04
C SER A 54 27.10 -4.16 7.15
N TYR A 55 27.43 -4.91 6.11
CA TYR A 55 26.45 -5.46 5.16
C TYR A 55 26.53 -6.98 5.07
N PRO A 56 25.40 -7.67 4.83
CA PRO A 56 25.40 -9.11 4.63
C PRO A 56 26.20 -9.52 3.38
N VAL A 57 26.85 -10.67 3.48
CA VAL A 57 27.56 -11.33 2.38
C VAL A 57 26.68 -12.45 1.86
N TYR A 58 26.34 -12.38 0.58
CA TYR A 58 25.63 -13.41 -0.15
C TYR A 58 26.53 -14.03 -1.21
N ARG A 59 26.15 -15.22 -1.66
CA ARG A 59 26.70 -15.86 -2.85
C ARG A 59 25.57 -16.12 -3.84
N VAL A 60 25.91 -16.18 -5.12
CA VAL A 60 24.95 -16.63 -6.14
C VAL A 60 24.54 -18.07 -5.81
N ALA A 61 23.24 -18.29 -5.86
CA ALA A 61 22.64 -19.55 -5.47
C ALA A 61 22.92 -20.63 -6.53
N ASP A 62 23.30 -21.83 -6.09
CA ASP A 62 23.47 -22.99 -6.97
C ASP A 62 22.10 -23.46 -7.49
N GLN A 63 22.02 -23.94 -8.73
CA GLN A 63 20.74 -24.43 -9.28
C GLN A 63 20.13 -25.52 -8.40
N SER A 64 18.82 -25.41 -8.18
CA SER A 64 18.02 -26.40 -7.45
C SER A 64 16.56 -26.36 -7.94
N PRO A 65 15.79 -27.44 -7.77
CA PRO A 65 14.37 -27.46 -8.17
C PRO A 65 13.54 -26.34 -7.53
N LEU A 66 13.85 -25.98 -6.29
CA LEU A 66 13.19 -24.87 -5.59
C LEU A 66 13.47 -23.53 -6.30
N PHE A 67 14.73 -23.32 -6.71
CA PHE A 67 15.12 -22.08 -7.39
C PHE A 67 14.63 -22.01 -8.82
N ASP A 68 14.52 -23.15 -9.50
CA ASP A 68 13.88 -23.21 -10.81
C ASP A 68 12.40 -22.80 -10.68
N ALA A 69 11.69 -23.30 -9.66
CA ALA A 69 10.31 -22.87 -9.39
C ALA A 69 10.18 -21.38 -9.05
N VAL A 70 11.14 -20.83 -8.29
CA VAL A 70 11.21 -19.37 -8.03
C VAL A 70 11.45 -18.59 -9.32
N ARG A 71 12.40 -19.02 -10.16
CA ARG A 71 12.66 -18.39 -11.46
C ARG A 71 11.44 -18.42 -12.36
N ASP A 72 10.75 -19.56 -12.43
CA ASP A 72 9.52 -19.70 -13.20
C ASP A 72 8.45 -18.68 -12.79
N ILE A 73 8.34 -18.36 -11.49
CA ILE A 73 7.46 -17.30 -10.98
C ILE A 73 7.97 -15.92 -11.39
N LEU A 74 9.27 -15.66 -11.22
CA LEU A 74 9.87 -14.37 -11.55
C LEU A 74 9.82 -14.04 -13.05
N ASP A 75 9.74 -15.06 -13.91
CA ASP A 75 9.57 -14.92 -15.36
C ASP A 75 8.09 -14.66 -15.75
N GLN A 76 7.15 -14.75 -14.81
CA GLN A 76 5.75 -14.40 -15.07
C GLN A 76 5.55 -12.87 -15.13
N GLU A 77 4.49 -12.48 -15.83
CA GLU A 77 4.16 -11.08 -16.09
C GLU A 77 4.01 -10.20 -14.83
N PRO A 78 3.38 -10.65 -13.73
CA PRO A 78 3.22 -9.80 -12.55
C PRO A 78 4.56 -9.46 -11.89
N ALA A 79 5.44 -10.46 -11.73
CA ALA A 79 6.78 -10.26 -11.20
C ALA A 79 7.65 -9.40 -12.15
N GLN A 80 7.60 -9.67 -13.46
CA GLN A 80 8.32 -8.87 -14.46
C GLN A 80 7.86 -7.41 -14.52
N LYS A 81 6.57 -7.12 -14.25
CA LYS A 81 6.09 -5.74 -14.11
C LYS A 81 6.71 -5.04 -12.91
N ALA A 82 6.68 -5.67 -11.74
CA ALA A 82 7.30 -5.11 -10.53
C ALA A 82 8.81 -4.85 -10.74
N LEU A 83 9.51 -5.79 -11.39
CA LEU A 83 10.93 -5.64 -11.73
C LEU A 83 11.20 -4.47 -12.70
N ARG A 84 10.36 -4.27 -13.72
CA ARG A 84 10.46 -3.11 -14.61
C ARG A 84 10.26 -1.81 -13.84
N PHE A 85 9.30 -1.79 -12.92
CA PHE A 85 9.01 -0.62 -12.10
C PHE A 85 10.18 -0.25 -11.19
N GLU A 86 10.81 -1.24 -10.53
CA GLU A 86 12.05 -1.03 -9.78
C GLU A 86 13.15 -0.47 -10.68
N ARG A 87 13.40 -1.08 -11.85
CA ARG A 87 14.44 -0.63 -12.75
C ARG A 87 14.24 0.82 -13.20
N TRP A 88 13.00 1.19 -13.53
CA TRP A 88 12.64 2.57 -13.88
C TRP A 88 12.82 3.52 -12.71
N ALA A 89 12.45 3.11 -11.49
CA ALA A 89 12.63 3.91 -10.28
C ALA A 89 14.11 4.18 -10.00
N ARG A 90 14.93 3.13 -10.03
CA ARG A 90 16.39 3.19 -9.84
C ARG A 90 17.09 4.04 -10.89
N GLN A 91 16.70 3.89 -12.16
CA GLN A 91 17.18 4.72 -13.26
C GLN A 91 16.80 6.19 -13.03
N ARG A 92 15.55 6.45 -12.66
CA ARG A 92 15.03 7.80 -12.43
C ARG A 92 15.69 8.49 -11.24
N ALA A 93 16.05 7.72 -10.22
CA ALA A 93 16.76 8.19 -9.02
C ALA A 93 18.29 8.28 -9.21
N GLY A 94 18.85 7.66 -10.25
CA GLY A 94 20.29 7.57 -10.47
C GLY A 94 21.02 6.71 -9.43
N LYS A 95 20.33 5.74 -8.82
CA LYS A 95 20.80 4.99 -7.63
C LYS A 95 21.66 3.76 -7.93
N ALA A 96 21.71 3.25 -9.16
CA ALA A 96 22.68 2.22 -9.56
C ALA A 96 22.81 2.05 -11.08
N PRO A 97 23.80 1.26 -11.56
CA PRO A 97 23.95 0.92 -12.97
C PRO A 97 22.74 0.15 -13.52
N ILE A 98 22.18 0.60 -14.63
CA ILE A 98 20.97 0.03 -15.27
C ILE A 98 21.18 -1.44 -15.70
N ASP A 99 22.43 -1.86 -15.91
CA ASP A 99 22.83 -3.21 -16.28
C ASP A 99 23.01 -4.18 -15.10
N GLU A 100 22.97 -3.68 -13.86
CA GLU A 100 22.97 -4.53 -12.68
C GLU A 100 21.65 -5.31 -12.58
N PRO A 101 21.69 -6.66 -12.44
CA PRO A 101 20.49 -7.47 -12.28
C PRO A 101 19.79 -7.14 -10.96
N PHE A 102 18.49 -7.42 -10.91
CA PHE A 102 17.78 -7.39 -9.64
C PHE A 102 18.26 -8.56 -8.78
N HIS A 103 18.46 -8.32 -7.48
CA HIS A 103 18.86 -9.37 -6.56
C HIS A 103 17.67 -9.81 -5.70
N LEU A 104 17.44 -11.11 -5.62
CA LEU A 104 16.49 -11.71 -4.69
C LEU A 104 17.25 -12.59 -3.70
N ALA A 105 17.30 -12.17 -2.45
CA ALA A 105 17.86 -12.94 -1.37
C ALA A 105 16.87 -14.00 -0.89
N LEU A 106 17.33 -15.25 -0.83
CA LEU A 106 16.58 -16.39 -0.33
C LEU A 106 17.16 -16.81 1.02
N THR A 107 16.45 -16.49 2.09
CA THR A 107 16.89 -16.72 3.48
C THR A 107 16.02 -17.78 4.18
N GLN A 108 16.41 -18.17 5.40
CA GLN A 108 15.80 -19.31 6.12
C GLN A 108 15.04 -18.93 7.40
N GLN A 109 15.19 -17.71 7.92
CA GLN A 109 14.71 -17.37 9.27
C GLN A 109 13.80 -16.14 9.31
N GLU A 110 14.14 -15.09 8.57
CA GLU A 110 13.36 -13.85 8.47
C GLU A 110 13.42 -13.37 7.02
N GLY A 111 12.27 -13.12 6.41
CA GLY A 111 12.14 -12.61 5.04
C GLY A 111 10.77 -11.95 4.86
N GLY A 112 10.56 -11.33 3.70
CA GLY A 112 9.46 -10.40 3.44
C GLY A 112 9.86 -8.95 3.74
N PHE A 113 11.06 -8.54 3.30
CA PHE A 113 11.51 -7.16 3.52
C PHE A 113 12.31 -6.60 2.33
N PRO A 114 12.19 -5.30 2.04
CA PRO A 114 13.12 -4.59 1.18
C PRO A 114 14.42 -4.33 1.95
N ARG A 115 15.55 -4.44 1.27
CA ARG A 115 16.88 -4.23 1.82
C ARG A 115 17.77 -3.45 0.85
N TYR A 116 18.84 -2.86 1.36
CA TYR A 116 19.81 -2.09 0.57
C TYR A 116 21.23 -2.45 0.98
N GLY A 117 22.11 -2.56 -0.01
CA GLY A 117 23.52 -2.82 0.23
C GLY A 117 23.79 -4.29 0.56
N CYS A 118 24.62 -4.94 -0.25
CA CYS A 118 25.10 -6.28 0.06
C CYS A 118 26.42 -6.59 -0.66
N TRP A 119 27.16 -7.58 -0.15
CA TRP A 119 28.31 -8.13 -0.84
C TRP A 119 27.91 -9.42 -1.55
N ILE A 120 28.28 -9.56 -2.83
CA ILE A 120 27.94 -10.71 -3.65
C ILE A 120 29.19 -11.44 -4.09
N VAL A 121 29.25 -12.74 -3.79
CA VAL A 121 30.28 -13.68 -4.21
C VAL A 121 29.82 -14.46 -5.45
N ARG A 122 30.61 -14.39 -6.53
CA ARG A 122 30.36 -15.12 -7.79
C ARG A 122 31.49 -16.13 -8.02
N GLY A 123 31.24 -17.40 -7.70
CA GLY A 123 32.26 -18.44 -7.80
C GLY A 123 33.53 -18.08 -7.02
N ASN A 124 34.68 -18.06 -7.71
CA ASN A 124 35.98 -17.72 -7.11
C ASN A 124 36.35 -16.24 -7.25
N GLU A 125 35.44 -15.38 -7.71
CA GLU A 125 35.71 -13.94 -7.80
C GLU A 125 35.73 -13.26 -6.42
N PRO A 126 36.51 -12.19 -6.24
CA PRO A 126 36.41 -11.35 -5.06
C PRO A 126 34.97 -10.85 -4.87
N PRO A 127 34.45 -10.78 -3.62
CA PRO A 127 33.12 -10.26 -3.35
C PRO A 127 32.98 -8.83 -3.91
N ARG A 128 31.88 -8.55 -4.61
CA ARG A 128 31.55 -7.21 -5.12
C ARG A 128 30.43 -6.60 -4.30
N PHE A 129 30.55 -5.32 -3.97
CA PHE A 129 29.49 -4.60 -3.26
C PHE A 129 28.44 -4.13 -4.27
N SER A 130 27.18 -4.45 -4.00
CA SER A 130 26.01 -3.88 -4.65
C SER A 130 25.38 -2.87 -3.70
N ALA A 131 25.17 -1.64 -4.16
CA ALA A 131 24.41 -0.62 -3.41
C ALA A 131 22.92 -0.65 -3.74
N SER A 132 22.52 -1.46 -4.72
CA SER A 132 21.14 -1.57 -5.19
C SER A 132 20.21 -2.13 -4.12
N GLY A 133 18.93 -1.80 -4.25
CA GLY A 133 17.86 -2.44 -3.49
C GLY A 133 17.75 -3.93 -3.85
N TYR A 134 17.39 -4.75 -2.89
CA TYR A 134 17.07 -6.16 -3.07
C TYR A 134 15.93 -6.56 -2.16
N VAL A 135 15.23 -7.62 -2.54
CA VAL A 135 14.18 -8.21 -1.71
C VAL A 135 14.74 -9.44 -1.01
N ASP A 136 14.40 -9.62 0.27
CA ASP A 136 14.71 -10.81 1.05
C ASP A 136 13.42 -11.61 1.26
N LEU A 137 13.37 -12.88 0.87
CA LEU A 137 12.23 -13.79 1.05
C LEU A 137 12.67 -15.15 1.60
N VAL A 138 11.76 -15.78 2.33
CA VAL A 138 11.88 -17.20 2.71
C VAL A 138 11.13 -18.05 1.67
N PRO A 139 11.83 -18.82 0.82
CA PRO A 139 11.18 -19.64 -0.20
C PRO A 139 10.68 -20.95 0.42
N GLU A 140 9.43 -20.96 0.89
CA GLU A 140 8.77 -22.19 1.31
C GLU A 140 7.98 -22.83 0.15
N GLU A 141 8.08 -24.16 0.00
CA GLU A 141 7.34 -24.90 -1.04
C GLU A 141 5.84 -24.60 -1.00
N GLY A 142 5.26 -24.47 0.20
CA GLY A 142 3.85 -24.14 0.39
C GLY A 142 3.50 -22.73 -0.12
N GLY A 143 4.35 -21.74 0.12
CA GLY A 143 4.16 -20.36 -0.33
C GLY A 143 4.32 -20.19 -1.84
N ILE A 144 5.24 -20.94 -2.46
CA ILE A 144 5.40 -21.02 -3.92
C ILE A 144 4.17 -21.67 -4.54
N ALA A 145 3.73 -22.82 -3.99
CA ALA A 145 2.59 -23.56 -4.52
C ALA A 145 1.27 -22.79 -4.39
N SER A 146 1.06 -22.06 -3.30
CA SER A 146 -0.15 -21.24 -3.08
C SER A 146 -0.16 -19.95 -3.90
N GLY A 147 1.01 -19.49 -4.35
CA GLY A 147 1.21 -18.21 -5.03
C GLY A 147 1.50 -17.03 -4.09
N LEU A 148 1.50 -17.26 -2.77
CA LEU A 148 1.85 -16.26 -1.77
C LEU A 148 3.24 -15.63 -2.03
N PHE A 149 4.18 -16.43 -2.53
CA PHE A 149 5.52 -15.94 -2.89
C PHE A 149 5.49 -14.79 -3.92
N GLU A 150 4.69 -14.92 -4.98
CA GLU A 150 4.56 -13.88 -6.02
C GLU A 150 3.96 -12.59 -5.44
N GLU A 151 2.95 -12.73 -4.58
CA GLU A 151 2.27 -11.61 -3.94
C GLU A 151 3.17 -10.83 -2.97
N ILE A 152 3.94 -11.53 -2.14
CA ILE A 152 4.91 -10.89 -1.25
C ILE A 152 6.00 -10.23 -2.10
N PHE A 153 6.53 -10.93 -3.11
CA PHE A 153 7.59 -10.39 -3.97
C PHE A 153 7.22 -9.03 -4.60
N VAL A 154 6.02 -8.90 -5.18
CA VAL A 154 5.62 -7.60 -5.78
C VAL A 154 5.40 -6.52 -4.73
N HIS A 155 4.95 -6.88 -3.53
CA HIS A 155 4.71 -5.95 -2.43
C HIS A 155 6.05 -5.38 -1.95
N GLU A 156 7.03 -6.25 -1.65
CA GLU A 156 8.37 -5.81 -1.24
C GLU A 156 9.10 -5.01 -2.34
N THR A 157 8.87 -5.35 -3.60
CA THR A 157 9.41 -4.57 -4.73
C THR A 157 8.77 -3.18 -4.81
N GLY A 158 7.50 -3.05 -4.42
CA GLY A 158 6.82 -1.75 -4.27
C GLY A 158 7.52 -0.84 -3.27
N HIS A 159 7.94 -1.38 -2.12
CA HIS A 159 8.72 -0.63 -1.13
C HIS A 159 10.05 -0.13 -1.69
N LEU A 160 10.76 -0.94 -2.49
CA LEU A 160 11.99 -0.52 -3.17
C LEU A 160 11.74 0.63 -4.14
N VAL A 161 10.69 0.56 -4.96
CA VAL A 161 10.30 1.64 -5.89
C VAL A 161 10.07 2.94 -5.13
N LEU A 162 9.34 2.89 -4.02
CA LEU A 162 9.02 4.07 -3.23
C LEU A 162 10.28 4.66 -2.57
N SER A 163 11.06 3.82 -1.89
CA SER A 163 12.30 4.23 -1.23
C SER A 163 13.37 4.75 -2.22
N ASP A 164 13.41 4.22 -3.44
CA ASP A 164 14.30 4.73 -4.47
C ASP A 164 13.95 6.16 -4.89
N LEU A 165 12.66 6.48 -4.99
CA LEU A 165 12.19 7.76 -5.51
C LEU A 165 11.98 8.84 -4.43
N VAL A 166 11.57 8.43 -3.23
CA VAL A 166 11.28 9.34 -2.10
C VAL A 166 12.42 9.38 -1.09
N GLY A 167 13.15 8.27 -0.91
CA GLY A 167 14.11 8.11 0.18
C GLY A 167 13.44 7.76 1.51
N ALA A 168 14.18 7.90 2.61
CA ALA A 168 13.64 7.68 3.94
C ALA A 168 12.56 8.73 4.26
N MET A 169 11.41 8.28 4.73
CA MET A 169 10.36 9.15 5.27
C MET A 169 10.48 9.16 6.80
N ASP A 170 11.03 10.25 7.33
CA ASP A 170 11.20 10.44 8.77
C ASP A 170 9.87 10.73 9.47
N GLY A 171 9.77 10.36 10.75
CA GLY A 171 8.63 10.70 11.60
C GLY A 171 7.60 9.60 11.83
N ARG A 172 7.94 8.32 11.56
CA ARG A 172 7.13 7.17 12.00
C ARG A 172 7.03 7.19 13.53
N ARG A 173 5.81 7.13 14.05
CA ARG A 173 5.53 7.33 15.49
C ARG A 173 4.62 6.27 16.07
N THR A 174 3.85 5.54 15.25
CA THR A 174 3.05 4.44 15.76
C THR A 174 3.96 3.31 16.24
N SER A 175 3.57 2.65 17.32
CA SER A 175 4.23 1.43 17.78
C SER A 175 3.41 0.17 17.52
N LYS A 176 2.23 0.34 16.91
CA LYS A 176 1.29 -0.75 16.64
C LYS A 176 1.82 -1.63 15.52
N PHE A 177 1.51 -2.92 15.60
CA PHE A 177 1.76 -3.81 14.47
C PHE A 177 0.86 -3.42 13.29
N HIS A 178 1.43 -3.44 12.10
CA HIS A 178 0.75 -3.02 10.88
C HIS A 178 0.12 -4.21 10.15
N GLN A 179 -1.08 -3.98 9.65
CA GLN A 179 -1.93 -4.90 8.88
C GLN A 179 -2.82 -4.00 8.01
N SER A 180 -3.42 -4.55 6.95
CA SER A 180 -4.26 -3.74 6.04
C SER A 180 -5.44 -3.06 6.76
N MET A 181 -5.91 -3.65 7.87
CA MET A 181 -6.99 -3.14 8.72
C MET A 181 -6.55 -2.26 9.89
N SER A 182 -5.24 -2.14 10.16
CA SER A 182 -4.72 -1.32 11.26
C SER A 182 -4.79 0.17 10.90
N ILE A 183 -4.97 1.01 11.91
CA ILE A 183 -4.82 2.46 11.78
C ILE A 183 -3.45 2.84 12.32
N THR A 184 -2.46 3.06 11.48
CA THR A 184 -1.06 3.23 11.89
C THR A 184 -0.73 4.71 12.09
N ASP A 185 0.41 5.17 11.56
CA ASP A 185 0.70 6.58 11.33
C ASP A 185 0.59 6.88 9.84
N ARG A 186 0.55 8.16 9.46
CA ARG A 186 0.34 8.57 8.06
C ARG A 186 1.49 8.16 7.13
N ILE A 187 2.69 7.92 7.65
CA ILE A 187 3.86 7.49 6.87
C ILE A 187 3.79 5.99 6.63
N THR A 188 3.58 5.21 7.69
CA THR A 188 3.39 3.76 7.60
C THR A 188 2.20 3.42 6.71
N ALA A 189 1.08 4.11 6.87
CA ALA A 189 -0.10 3.94 6.01
C ALA A 189 0.19 4.21 4.53
N PHE A 190 1.02 5.22 4.23
CA PHE A 190 1.36 5.58 2.86
C PHE A 190 2.30 4.57 2.20
N ASP A 191 3.34 4.17 2.93
CA ASP A 191 4.37 3.22 2.51
C ASP A 191 3.78 1.83 2.25
N GLU A 192 3.11 1.27 3.24
CA GLU A 192 2.44 -0.04 3.12
C GLU A 192 1.27 0.03 2.15
N GLY A 193 0.44 1.07 2.18
CA GLY A 193 -0.67 1.19 1.23
C GLY A 193 -0.22 1.26 -0.22
N TYR A 194 0.92 1.89 -0.52
CA TYR A 194 1.52 1.83 -1.85
C TYR A 194 2.04 0.42 -2.16
N ALA A 195 2.68 -0.31 -1.26
CA ALA A 195 3.11 -1.67 -1.56
C ALA A 195 1.92 -2.65 -1.71
N GLU A 196 0.89 -2.53 -0.87
CA GLU A 196 -0.30 -3.39 -0.85
C GLU A 196 -1.13 -3.29 -2.14
N HIS A 197 -1.17 -2.14 -2.82
CA HIS A 197 -2.01 -1.99 -4.02
C HIS A 197 -1.61 -2.92 -5.18
N PHE A 198 -0.37 -3.44 -5.19
CA PHE A 198 0.07 -4.42 -6.18
C PHE A 198 -0.57 -5.80 -5.99
N GLN A 199 -0.90 -6.19 -4.76
CA GLN A 199 -1.45 -7.51 -4.46
C GLN A 199 -2.78 -7.80 -5.17
N PRO A 200 -3.81 -6.92 -5.14
CA PRO A 200 -5.04 -7.15 -5.91
C PRO A 200 -4.82 -7.20 -7.42
N ILE A 201 -3.76 -6.56 -7.94
CA ILE A 201 -3.36 -6.63 -9.35
C ILE A 201 -2.78 -8.01 -9.66
N VAL A 202 -1.83 -8.50 -8.85
CA VAL A 202 -1.28 -9.86 -8.99
C VAL A 202 -2.38 -10.89 -8.96
N ARG A 203 -3.33 -10.80 -8.02
CA ARG A 203 -4.44 -11.77 -7.95
C ARG A 203 -5.35 -11.75 -9.17
N ASN A 204 -5.40 -10.65 -9.92
CA ASN A 204 -6.16 -10.55 -11.17
C ASN A 204 -5.40 -11.13 -12.37
N THR A 205 -4.06 -11.14 -12.36
CA THR A 205 -3.23 -11.47 -13.53
C THR A 205 -2.40 -12.74 -13.37
N THR A 206 -2.27 -13.27 -12.15
CA THR A 206 -1.42 -14.43 -11.85
C THR A 206 -1.78 -15.66 -12.69
N THR A 207 -0.74 -16.40 -13.08
CA THR A 207 -0.89 -17.70 -13.73
C THR A 207 -0.90 -18.86 -12.73
N ASN A 208 -0.71 -18.60 -11.44
CA ASN A 208 -0.69 -19.63 -10.40
C ASN A 208 -2.07 -20.33 -10.28
N PRO A 209 -2.14 -21.67 -10.45
CA PRO A 209 -3.42 -22.39 -10.44
C PRO A 209 -4.10 -22.42 -9.06
N ALA A 210 -3.33 -22.46 -7.95
CA ALA A 210 -3.89 -22.47 -6.61
C ALA A 210 -4.52 -21.12 -6.29
N MET A 211 -3.82 -20.02 -6.55
CA MET A 211 -4.34 -18.66 -6.35
C MET A 211 -5.58 -18.40 -7.21
N ARG A 212 -5.58 -18.78 -8.49
CA ARG A 212 -6.78 -18.64 -9.35
C ARG A 212 -7.98 -19.42 -8.84
N ARG A 213 -7.78 -20.65 -8.34
CA ARG A 213 -8.86 -21.44 -7.73
C ARG A 213 -9.40 -20.74 -6.49
N TRP A 214 -8.52 -20.25 -5.65
CA TRP A 214 -8.93 -19.54 -4.44
C TRP A 214 -9.69 -18.24 -4.75
N MET A 215 -9.24 -17.45 -5.73
CA MET A 215 -9.95 -16.26 -6.23
C MET A 215 -11.33 -16.59 -6.83
N GLN A 216 -11.56 -17.84 -7.25
CA GLN A 216 -12.87 -18.35 -7.67
C GLN A 216 -13.71 -18.89 -6.50
N GLY A 217 -13.23 -18.75 -5.25
CA GLY A 217 -13.86 -19.29 -4.04
C GLY A 217 -13.69 -20.80 -3.88
N VAL A 218 -12.86 -21.46 -4.70
CA VAL A 218 -12.72 -22.92 -4.66
C VAL A 218 -11.83 -23.33 -3.48
N GLY A 219 -12.39 -24.10 -2.55
CA GLY A 219 -11.68 -24.58 -1.37
C GLY A 219 -11.61 -23.57 -0.21
N ALA A 220 -12.28 -22.41 -0.36
CA ALA A 220 -12.51 -21.50 0.76
C ALA A 220 -13.34 -22.22 1.83
N ASN A 221 -12.82 -22.26 3.05
CA ASN A 221 -13.56 -22.68 4.23
C ASN A 221 -13.52 -21.53 5.24
N ASP A 222 -14.64 -21.33 5.94
CA ASP A 222 -14.80 -20.20 6.85
C ASP A 222 -13.73 -20.19 7.95
N LEU A 223 -13.28 -21.35 8.43
CA LEU A 223 -12.32 -21.42 9.54
C LEU A 223 -10.92 -20.91 9.16
N ASN A 224 -10.41 -21.26 7.98
CA ASN A 224 -9.13 -20.75 7.50
C ASN A 224 -9.23 -19.25 7.22
N GLN A 225 -10.33 -18.78 6.63
CA GLN A 225 -10.55 -17.36 6.39
C GLN A 225 -10.71 -16.51 7.67
N LEU A 226 -10.92 -17.14 8.83
CA LEU A 226 -10.91 -16.49 10.14
C LEU A 226 -9.53 -16.43 10.79
N TRP A 227 -8.53 -17.17 10.26
CA TRP A 227 -7.15 -17.02 10.71
C TRP A 227 -6.62 -15.65 10.30
N LEU A 228 -5.96 -14.95 11.22
CA LEU A 228 -5.62 -13.53 11.05
C LEU A 228 -4.87 -13.23 9.75
N SER A 229 -3.84 -14.04 9.43
CA SER A 229 -3.05 -13.84 8.21
C SER A 229 -3.86 -14.06 6.93
N ASP A 230 -4.75 -15.06 6.92
CA ASP A 230 -5.61 -15.33 5.76
C ASP A 230 -6.71 -14.26 5.63
N ALA A 231 -7.25 -13.78 6.76
CA ALA A 231 -8.23 -12.69 6.79
C ALA A 231 -7.60 -11.40 6.23
N ASP A 232 -6.42 -11.03 6.73
CA ASP A 232 -5.68 -9.86 6.25
C ASP A 232 -5.36 -9.99 4.76
N ALA A 233 -4.82 -11.13 4.32
CA ALA A 233 -4.56 -11.39 2.90
C ALA A 233 -5.83 -11.27 2.03
N ASN A 234 -6.99 -11.75 2.49
CA ASN A 234 -8.25 -11.55 1.77
C ASN A 234 -8.62 -10.06 1.65
N LEU A 235 -8.50 -9.31 2.74
CA LEU A 235 -8.85 -7.88 2.78
C LEU A 235 -7.93 -7.03 1.91
N ARG A 236 -6.63 -7.35 1.87
CA ARG A 236 -5.66 -6.70 0.95
C ARG A 236 -6.04 -6.82 -0.52
N THR A 237 -6.91 -7.76 -0.89
CA THR A 237 -7.49 -7.83 -2.24
C THR A 237 -8.93 -7.33 -2.31
N ASP A 238 -9.84 -8.04 -1.68
CA ASP A 238 -11.28 -7.76 -1.82
C ASP A 238 -11.67 -6.49 -1.09
N GLY A 239 -11.04 -6.23 0.05
CA GLY A 239 -11.24 -5.00 0.80
C GLY A 239 -10.77 -3.77 0.05
N VAL A 240 -9.60 -3.84 -0.60
CA VAL A 240 -9.05 -2.79 -1.45
C VAL A 240 -9.99 -2.55 -2.65
N LYS A 241 -10.38 -3.60 -3.38
CA LYS A 241 -11.28 -3.49 -4.53
C LYS A 241 -12.64 -2.89 -4.18
N ARG A 242 -13.17 -3.23 -3.01
CA ARG A 242 -14.50 -2.81 -2.54
C ARG A 242 -14.47 -1.53 -1.71
N ASN A 243 -13.29 -0.96 -1.45
CA ASN A 243 -13.11 0.22 -0.61
C ASN A 243 -13.72 0.06 0.79
N ILE A 244 -13.52 -1.09 1.44
CA ILE A 244 -14.14 -1.35 2.75
C ILE A 244 -13.43 -0.59 3.87
N PHE A 245 -12.16 -0.23 3.68
CA PHE A 245 -11.31 0.33 4.72
C PHE A 245 -11.68 1.75 5.12
N ILE A 246 -12.57 2.43 4.40
CA ILE A 246 -13.14 3.71 4.85
C ILE A 246 -14.15 3.56 5.99
N HIS A 247 -14.56 2.33 6.29
CA HIS A 247 -15.57 2.04 7.29
C HIS A 247 -14.94 1.80 8.67
N ALA A 248 -15.65 2.18 9.73
CA ALA A 248 -15.21 1.90 11.08
C ALA A 248 -15.20 0.38 11.35
N LYS A 249 -14.20 -0.11 12.10
CA LYS A 249 -14.13 -1.52 12.51
C LYS A 249 -15.16 -1.80 13.60
N LEU A 250 -15.85 -2.93 13.49
CA LEU A 250 -16.67 -3.46 14.57
C LEU A 250 -15.76 -4.31 15.47
N SER A 251 -15.37 -3.77 16.63
CA SER A 251 -14.62 -4.56 17.61
C SER A 251 -15.58 -5.46 18.40
N ARG A 252 -15.27 -6.75 18.45
CA ARG A 252 -15.99 -7.76 19.24
C ARG A 252 -15.00 -8.43 20.18
N GLY A 253 -14.59 -7.72 21.23
CA GLY A 253 -13.72 -8.25 22.27
C GLY A 253 -14.45 -8.30 23.62
N GLY A 254 -14.36 -9.44 24.30
CA GLY A 254 -14.56 -9.52 25.75
C GLY A 254 -13.20 -9.78 26.40
N GLY A 255 -13.03 -9.46 27.68
CA GLY A 255 -11.76 -9.64 28.38
C GLY A 255 -11.24 -8.36 29.01
N ASP A 256 -9.95 -8.32 29.30
CA ASP A 256 -9.30 -7.13 29.84
C ASP A 256 -9.05 -6.05 28.76
N LEU A 257 -8.43 -4.93 29.14
CA LEU A 257 -8.16 -3.82 28.22
C LEU A 257 -7.21 -4.23 27.08
N TYR A 258 -6.28 -5.14 27.34
CA TYR A 258 -5.36 -5.63 26.32
C TYR A 258 -6.06 -6.55 25.32
N ASP A 259 -6.91 -7.46 25.79
CA ASP A 259 -7.70 -8.33 24.91
C ASP A 259 -8.57 -7.51 23.97
N ARG A 260 -9.16 -6.42 24.48
CA ARG A 260 -9.94 -5.47 23.67
C ARG A 260 -9.08 -4.69 22.67
N PHE A 261 -7.84 -4.33 23.04
CA PHE A 261 -6.90 -3.67 22.13
C PHE A 261 -6.52 -4.59 20.98
N VAL A 262 -6.17 -5.84 21.27
CA VAL A 262 -5.87 -6.83 20.23
C VAL A 262 -7.08 -7.04 19.33
N ALA A 263 -8.29 -7.14 19.91
CA ALA A 263 -9.52 -7.27 19.14
C ALA A 263 -9.83 -6.04 18.26
N SER A 264 -9.52 -4.82 18.72
CA SER A 264 -9.67 -3.61 17.88
C SER A 264 -8.70 -3.61 16.73
N GLU A 265 -7.44 -3.99 16.95
CA GLU A 265 -6.42 -4.01 15.89
C GLU A 265 -6.71 -5.10 14.85
N THR A 266 -7.06 -6.31 15.29
CA THR A 266 -7.18 -7.50 14.42
C THR A 266 -8.58 -7.73 13.84
N SER A 267 -9.57 -6.89 14.14
CA SER A 267 -10.94 -7.08 13.61
C SER A 267 -10.98 -6.95 12.09
N SER A 268 -11.49 -7.99 11.42
CA SER A 268 -11.75 -8.03 9.98
C SER A 268 -13.17 -7.61 9.61
N VAL A 269 -13.97 -7.15 10.57
CA VAL A 269 -15.39 -6.83 10.38
C VAL A 269 -15.57 -5.31 10.36
N PHE A 270 -16.18 -4.81 9.28
CA PHE A 270 -16.37 -3.38 9.04
C PHE A 270 -17.85 -2.97 9.09
N SER A 271 -18.11 -1.79 9.67
CA SER A 271 -19.43 -1.18 9.78
C SER A 271 -19.77 -0.40 8.51
N THR A 272 -20.63 -0.94 7.65
CA THR A 272 -21.02 -0.26 6.41
C THR A 272 -21.82 1.04 6.62
N SER A 273 -22.20 1.38 7.84
CA SER A 273 -22.95 2.59 8.20
C SER A 273 -22.13 3.66 8.90
N GLU A 274 -20.89 3.35 9.28
CA GLU A 274 -20.00 4.28 10.00
C GLU A 274 -18.70 4.41 9.22
N LEU A 275 -18.24 5.65 9.06
CA LEU A 275 -16.96 5.93 8.44
C LEU A 275 -15.87 6.05 9.51
N LEU A 276 -14.65 5.72 9.13
CA LEU A 276 -13.47 6.24 9.80
C LEU A 276 -13.50 7.77 9.77
N ASN A 277 -12.91 8.40 10.78
CA ASN A 277 -12.71 9.83 10.75
C ASN A 277 -11.63 10.22 9.71
N PRO A 278 -11.50 11.51 9.36
CA PRO A 278 -10.54 11.95 8.34
C PRO A 278 -9.09 11.56 8.61
N GLN A 279 -8.67 11.58 9.87
CA GLN A 279 -7.31 11.31 10.31
C GLN A 279 -7.01 9.82 10.22
N GLN A 280 -7.97 8.97 10.62
CA GLN A 280 -7.91 7.52 10.49
C GLN A 280 -7.83 7.09 9.02
N MET A 281 -8.57 7.74 8.12
CA MET A 281 -8.48 7.43 6.68
C MET A 281 -7.09 7.70 6.10
N LEU A 282 -6.42 8.77 6.54
CA LEU A 282 -5.04 9.08 6.11
C LEU A 282 -3.98 8.22 6.80
N ALA A 283 -4.34 7.54 7.89
CA ALA A 283 -3.51 6.60 8.62
C ALA A 283 -3.92 5.13 8.38
N SER A 284 -4.67 4.85 7.31
CA SER A 284 -5.10 3.50 6.94
C SER A 284 -4.42 3.03 5.66
N GLU A 285 -3.66 1.94 5.79
CA GLU A 285 -2.97 1.25 4.69
C GLU A 285 -3.94 0.85 3.59
N GLY A 286 -5.05 0.21 3.97
CA GLY A 286 -6.09 -0.20 3.04
C GLY A 286 -6.79 0.95 2.30
N VAL A 287 -6.93 2.14 2.89
CA VAL A 287 -7.48 3.33 2.19
C VAL A 287 -6.50 3.85 1.15
N VAL A 288 -5.21 3.95 1.51
CA VAL A 288 -4.14 4.34 0.58
C VAL A 288 -4.03 3.33 -0.56
N ALA A 289 -4.01 2.04 -0.25
CA ALA A 289 -3.98 0.97 -1.25
C ALA A 289 -5.18 1.04 -2.20
N THR A 290 -6.37 1.34 -1.67
CA THR A 290 -7.57 1.53 -2.50
C THR A 290 -7.43 2.69 -3.48
N LEU A 291 -6.83 3.80 -3.05
CA LEU A 291 -6.60 4.94 -3.93
C LEU A 291 -5.65 4.58 -5.07
N PHE A 292 -4.48 4.01 -4.77
CA PHE A 292 -3.52 3.61 -5.79
C PHE A 292 -4.11 2.54 -6.73
N TYR A 293 -4.80 1.54 -6.19
CA TYR A 293 -5.52 0.54 -6.98
C TYR A 293 -6.51 1.19 -7.95
N ARG A 294 -7.29 2.17 -7.48
CA ARG A 294 -8.22 2.91 -8.34
C ARG A 294 -7.49 3.74 -9.39
N MET A 295 -6.38 4.40 -9.05
CA MET A 295 -5.60 5.19 -10.01
C MET A 295 -5.09 4.32 -11.15
N VAL A 296 -4.49 3.17 -10.83
CA VAL A 296 -3.93 2.28 -11.85
C VAL A 296 -4.97 1.51 -12.67
N ASN A 297 -6.25 1.59 -12.29
CA ASN A 297 -7.39 1.04 -13.02
C ASN A 297 -8.33 2.11 -13.59
N ASP A 298 -7.97 3.40 -13.49
CA ASP A 298 -8.77 4.50 -14.02
C ASP A 298 -8.45 4.72 -15.51
N ASP A 299 -9.41 4.44 -16.40
CA ASP A 299 -9.19 4.54 -17.84
C ASP A 299 -8.78 5.95 -18.29
N GLU A 300 -9.36 7.01 -17.70
CA GLU A 300 -9.01 8.40 -18.05
C GLU A 300 -7.56 8.73 -17.68
N LEU A 301 -7.11 8.30 -16.49
CA LEU A 301 -5.71 8.50 -16.08
C LEU A 301 -4.74 7.62 -16.88
N ARG A 302 -5.11 6.38 -17.20
CA ARG A 302 -4.24 5.43 -17.92
C ARG A 302 -4.07 5.77 -19.40
N ASP A 303 -5.13 6.28 -20.04
CA ASP A 303 -5.13 6.61 -21.47
C ASP A 303 -4.72 8.06 -21.77
N SER A 304 -4.50 8.85 -20.72
CA SER A 304 -3.90 10.19 -20.79
C SER A 304 -2.37 10.08 -20.77
N TYR A 305 -1.78 10.08 -21.97
CA TYR A 305 -0.34 10.01 -22.18
C TYR A 305 0.27 11.42 -22.15
N ALA A 306 1.45 11.54 -21.54
CA ALA A 306 2.25 12.76 -21.53
C ALA A 306 3.02 12.92 -22.85
N GLU A 307 3.78 14.01 -22.95
CA GLU A 307 4.70 14.22 -24.08
C GLU A 307 5.84 13.21 -24.06
N ARG A 308 6.39 12.87 -25.23
CA ARG A 308 7.47 11.87 -25.38
C ARG A 308 8.65 12.09 -24.42
N THR A 309 9.08 13.33 -24.21
CA THR A 309 10.21 13.70 -23.33
C THR A 309 9.98 13.39 -21.84
N PHE A 310 8.74 13.10 -21.43
CA PHE A 310 8.46 12.54 -20.12
C PHE A 310 8.97 11.10 -20.02
N TYR A 311 8.61 10.25 -20.98
CA TYR A 311 8.93 8.82 -20.99
C TYR A 311 10.41 8.53 -21.22
N GLU A 312 11.10 9.39 -21.98
CA GLU A 312 12.54 9.24 -22.25
C GLU A 312 13.40 9.20 -20.98
N ARG A 313 12.89 9.76 -19.87
CA ARG A 313 13.57 9.74 -18.56
C ARG A 313 13.62 8.34 -17.93
N PHE A 314 12.68 7.49 -18.31
CA PHE A 314 12.52 6.13 -17.78
C PHE A 314 12.99 5.08 -18.78
N LEU A 315 12.68 5.28 -20.06
CA LEU A 315 12.91 4.29 -21.12
C LEU A 315 14.19 4.54 -21.93
N GLY A 316 14.79 5.73 -21.81
CA GLY A 316 15.81 6.19 -22.74
C GLY A 316 15.20 6.67 -24.07
N ASP A 317 16.01 6.79 -25.11
CA ASP A 317 15.55 7.24 -26.43
C ASP A 317 14.72 6.15 -27.13
N PHE A 318 13.50 6.47 -27.56
CA PHE A 318 12.63 5.58 -28.31
C PHE A 318 11.91 6.35 -29.42
N ALA A 319 11.68 5.73 -30.57
CA ALA A 319 11.01 6.39 -31.70
C ALA A 319 9.48 6.20 -31.66
N GLY A 320 8.74 7.21 -32.12
CA GLY A 320 7.28 7.11 -32.33
C GLY A 320 6.43 7.75 -31.24
N ASP A 321 5.15 7.38 -31.25
CA ASP A 321 4.13 7.83 -30.29
C ASP A 321 4.29 7.02 -28.98
N PRO A 322 4.31 7.66 -27.78
CA PRO A 322 4.31 6.96 -26.50
C PRO A 322 3.29 5.83 -26.37
N LYS A 323 2.11 5.96 -27.00
CA LYS A 323 1.06 4.93 -27.00
C LYS A 323 1.47 3.62 -27.67
N GLN A 324 2.50 3.65 -28.51
CA GLN A 324 3.04 2.48 -29.18
C GLN A 324 4.14 1.79 -28.37
N ALA A 325 4.77 2.51 -27.43
CA ALA A 325 5.90 2.04 -26.65
C ALA A 325 5.54 1.70 -25.19
N VAL A 326 4.46 2.27 -24.66
CA VAL A 326 4.10 2.16 -23.24
C VAL A 326 2.66 1.71 -23.10
N GLU A 327 2.44 0.62 -22.36
CA GLU A 327 1.08 0.15 -22.05
C GLU A 327 0.34 1.15 -21.14
N PRO A 328 -1.00 1.25 -21.18
CA PRO A 328 -1.75 2.17 -20.32
C PRO A 328 -1.53 1.95 -18.82
N TYR A 329 -1.27 0.70 -18.40
CA TYR A 329 -0.91 0.39 -17.01
C TYR A 329 0.46 0.94 -16.63
N ASP A 330 1.45 0.81 -17.52
CA ASP A 330 2.80 1.32 -17.28
C ASP A 330 2.80 2.85 -17.32
N ASN A 331 2.01 3.48 -18.20
CA ASN A 331 1.85 4.92 -18.30
C ASN A 331 1.47 5.56 -16.95
N ILE A 332 0.41 5.07 -16.30
CA ILE A 332 -0.01 5.62 -15.01
C ILE A 332 1.02 5.38 -13.90
N ASN A 333 1.69 4.22 -13.89
CA ASN A 333 2.74 3.92 -12.91
C ASN A 333 3.95 4.85 -13.08
N LEU A 334 4.38 5.14 -14.30
CA LEU A 334 5.45 6.11 -14.58
C LEU A 334 5.08 7.52 -14.08
N LYS A 335 3.81 7.93 -14.23
CA LYS A 335 3.31 9.21 -13.70
C LYS A 335 3.27 9.24 -12.17
N ILE A 336 2.89 8.13 -11.53
CA ILE A 336 2.96 7.96 -10.07
C ILE A 336 4.41 8.08 -9.58
N MET A 337 5.35 7.39 -10.22
CA MET A 337 6.78 7.47 -9.90
C MET A 337 7.32 8.89 -10.05
N GLU A 338 6.96 9.59 -11.11
CA GLU A 338 7.39 10.97 -11.29
C GLU A 338 6.79 11.90 -10.21
N ALA A 339 5.56 11.64 -9.75
CA ALA A 339 4.97 12.37 -8.63
C ALA A 339 5.72 12.11 -7.32
N PHE A 340 6.21 10.88 -7.07
CA PHE A 340 7.08 10.58 -5.92
C PHE A 340 8.36 11.43 -5.92
N VAL A 341 9.02 11.58 -7.06
CA VAL A 341 10.20 12.47 -7.15
C VAL A 341 9.85 13.93 -6.83
N GLY A 342 8.61 14.33 -7.06
CA GLY A 342 8.09 15.66 -6.73
C GLY A 342 7.62 15.83 -5.29
N MET A 343 7.64 14.77 -4.46
CA MET A 343 7.25 14.83 -3.05
C MET A 343 8.34 15.51 -2.22
N GLY A 344 8.46 16.84 -2.33
CA GLY A 344 9.30 17.62 -1.41
C GLY A 344 8.89 17.41 0.05
N GLU A 345 9.84 17.59 0.98
CA GLU A 345 9.55 17.59 2.42
C GLU A 345 8.50 18.65 2.75
N ALA A 346 7.49 18.26 3.54
CA ALA A 346 6.48 19.18 4.05
C ALA A 346 6.07 18.70 5.43
N GLU A 347 6.72 19.25 6.44
CA GLU A 347 6.47 18.95 7.86
C GLU A 347 4.97 19.08 8.18
N GLY A 348 4.45 18.10 8.93
CA GLY A 348 3.05 18.05 9.36
C GLY A 348 2.02 17.67 8.28
N ARG A 349 2.40 17.55 7.00
CA ARG A 349 1.49 17.12 5.93
C ARG A 349 1.58 15.62 5.67
N ALA A 350 0.41 14.98 5.59
CA ALA A 350 0.31 13.56 5.26
C ALA A 350 1.00 13.25 3.91
N PRO A 351 1.84 12.19 3.82
CA PRO A 351 2.51 11.81 2.58
C PRO A 351 1.55 11.58 1.40
N LEU A 352 0.37 11.00 1.64
CA LEU A 352 -0.67 10.86 0.62
C LEU A 352 -1.09 12.20 0.00
N ILE A 353 -1.26 13.23 0.82
CA ILE A 353 -1.65 14.57 0.36
C ILE A 353 -0.49 15.25 -0.37
N ARG A 354 0.75 15.06 0.10
CA ARG A 354 1.96 15.51 -0.60
C ARG A 354 2.05 14.88 -1.98
N PHE A 355 1.82 13.57 -2.09
CA PHE A 355 1.78 12.84 -3.35
C PHE A 355 0.72 13.38 -4.30
N LEU A 356 -0.53 13.54 -3.84
CA LEU A 356 -1.64 14.04 -4.67
C LEU A 356 -1.36 15.44 -5.21
N ASN A 357 -0.82 16.33 -4.36
CA ASN A 357 -0.43 17.68 -4.78
C ASN A 357 0.75 17.65 -5.77
N ALA A 358 1.75 16.81 -5.55
CA ALA A 358 2.88 16.65 -6.46
C ALA A 358 2.44 16.11 -7.83
N TYR A 359 1.51 15.14 -7.85
CA TYR A 359 0.93 14.62 -9.08
C TYR A 359 0.17 15.71 -9.84
N ALA A 360 -0.75 16.41 -9.17
CA ALA A 360 -1.56 17.46 -9.79
C ALA A 360 -0.70 18.61 -10.34
N ALA A 361 0.41 18.94 -9.68
CA ALA A 361 1.36 19.94 -10.15
C ALA A 361 2.08 19.51 -11.44
N LYS A 362 2.40 18.22 -11.59
CA LYS A 362 3.10 17.68 -12.76
C LYS A 362 2.17 17.36 -13.93
N PHE A 363 0.93 16.99 -13.65
CA PHE A 363 -0.08 16.62 -14.64
C PHE A 363 -1.36 17.45 -14.44
N PRO A 364 -1.32 18.78 -14.68
CA PRO A 364 -2.44 19.67 -14.38
C PRO A 364 -3.71 19.34 -15.16
N GLY A 365 -3.59 18.74 -16.35
CA GLY A 365 -4.74 18.26 -17.14
C GLY A 365 -5.51 17.12 -16.48
N GLU A 366 -4.90 16.41 -15.54
CA GLU A 366 -5.47 15.25 -14.84
C GLU A 366 -5.88 15.56 -13.39
N ALA A 367 -5.53 16.77 -12.89
CA ALA A 367 -5.70 17.16 -11.50
C ALA A 367 -7.15 17.02 -10.99
N VAL A 368 -8.14 17.43 -11.80
CA VAL A 368 -9.56 17.31 -11.44
C VAL A 368 -10.00 15.85 -11.39
N ARG A 369 -9.50 14.99 -12.29
CA ARG A 369 -9.82 13.55 -12.28
C ARG A 369 -9.24 12.87 -11.06
N LEU A 370 -7.96 13.13 -10.76
CA LEU A 370 -7.30 12.63 -9.56
C LEU A 370 -8.04 13.05 -8.29
N ARG A 371 -8.41 14.33 -8.19
CA ARG A 371 -9.17 14.87 -7.05
C ARG A 371 -10.53 14.21 -6.89
N LYS A 372 -11.29 14.02 -7.99
CA LYS A 372 -12.55 13.26 -7.98
C LYS A 372 -12.34 11.84 -7.46
N LEU A 373 -11.27 11.17 -7.90
CA LEU A 373 -10.95 9.82 -7.48
C LEU A 373 -10.65 9.74 -5.98
N PHE A 374 -9.83 10.66 -5.47
CA PHE A 374 -9.53 10.75 -4.04
C PHE A 374 -10.77 10.99 -3.19
N ILE A 375 -11.58 12.00 -3.54
CA ILE A 375 -12.82 12.33 -2.83
C ILE A 375 -13.81 11.16 -2.90
N ALA A 376 -13.93 10.49 -4.04
CA ALA A 376 -14.78 9.30 -4.18
C ALA A 376 -14.26 8.09 -3.38
N THR A 377 -12.95 7.99 -3.15
CA THR A 377 -12.34 6.97 -2.30
C THR A 377 -12.66 7.22 -0.85
N THR A 378 -12.51 8.44 -0.36
CA THR A 378 -12.73 8.79 1.06
C THR A 378 -14.18 9.16 1.38
N TRP A 379 -15.09 9.05 0.41
CA TRP A 379 -16.46 9.61 0.48
C TRP A 379 -16.49 11.08 0.89
N GLY A 380 -15.44 11.82 0.57
CA GLY A 380 -15.26 13.21 0.95
C GLY A 380 -14.91 13.44 2.41
N ALA A 381 -14.81 12.42 3.27
CA ALA A 381 -14.53 12.61 4.71
C ALA A 381 -13.27 13.45 4.95
N VAL A 382 -12.23 13.26 4.13
CA VAL A 382 -10.96 13.99 4.27
C VAL A 382 -11.04 15.45 3.81
N THR A 383 -12.01 15.79 2.94
CA THR A 383 -12.08 17.08 2.23
C THR A 383 -13.29 17.93 2.64
N SER A 384 -14.42 17.30 3.00
CA SER A 384 -15.68 17.98 3.26
C SER A 384 -16.61 17.11 4.11
N ARG A 385 -16.84 17.52 5.37
CA ARG A 385 -17.75 16.81 6.28
C ARG A 385 -19.17 16.71 5.74
N SER A 386 -19.68 17.78 5.13
CA SER A 386 -21.03 17.81 4.59
C SER A 386 -21.24 16.82 3.44
N LEU A 387 -20.20 16.58 2.63
CA LEU A 387 -20.23 15.56 1.57
C LEU A 387 -20.21 14.15 2.17
N ALA A 388 -19.37 13.91 3.18
CA ALA A 388 -19.32 12.64 3.89
C ALA A 388 -20.67 12.29 4.52
N ASP A 389 -21.31 13.25 5.20
CA ASP A 389 -22.64 13.07 5.77
C ASP A 389 -23.69 12.73 4.69
N ALA A 390 -23.59 13.33 3.51
CA ALA A 390 -24.48 13.02 2.39
C ALA A 390 -24.29 11.59 1.88
N PHE A 391 -23.04 11.12 1.76
CA PHE A 391 -22.76 9.73 1.41
C PHE A 391 -23.25 8.74 2.47
N VAL A 392 -23.03 9.01 3.76
CA VAL A 392 -23.51 8.16 4.87
C VAL A 392 -25.04 8.09 4.87
N ARG A 393 -25.73 9.22 4.71
CA ARG A 393 -27.21 9.24 4.58
C ARG A 393 -27.68 8.43 3.38
N HIS A 394 -27.05 8.61 2.22
CA HIS A 394 -27.38 7.89 0.99
C HIS A 394 -27.18 6.38 1.17
N ALA A 395 -26.05 5.96 1.75
CA ALA A 395 -25.77 4.56 2.07
C ALA A 395 -26.82 3.97 3.02
N GLY A 396 -27.19 4.69 4.09
CA GLY A 396 -28.21 4.25 5.03
C GLY A 396 -29.60 4.08 4.40
N LEU A 397 -29.97 4.93 3.42
CA LEU A 397 -31.20 4.75 2.64
C LEU A 397 -31.15 3.45 1.81
N GLY A 398 -30.01 3.20 1.16
CA GLY A 398 -29.78 1.97 0.38
C GLY A 398 -29.85 0.70 1.23
N GLN A 399 -29.22 0.70 2.39
CA GLN A 399 -29.22 -0.44 3.33
C GLN A 399 -30.62 -0.80 3.83
N ARG A 400 -31.51 0.19 4.00
CA ARG A 400 -32.91 -0.05 4.39
C ARG A 400 -33.82 -0.42 3.22
N GLY A 401 -33.33 -0.36 1.98
CA GLY A 401 -34.15 -0.57 0.78
C GLY A 401 -35.11 0.58 0.47
N ASP A 402 -34.87 1.79 0.99
CA ASP A 402 -35.68 2.98 0.68
C ASP A 402 -35.31 3.53 -0.70
N ILE A 403 -35.90 2.95 -1.75
CA ILE A 403 -35.61 3.31 -3.14
C ILE A 403 -36.01 4.76 -3.50
N VAL A 404 -37.04 5.31 -2.85
CA VAL A 404 -37.51 6.69 -3.13
C VAL A 404 -36.53 7.68 -2.54
N GLY A 405 -36.13 7.49 -1.28
CA GLY A 405 -35.11 8.30 -0.63
C GLY A 405 -33.76 8.18 -1.35
N PHE A 406 -33.33 6.95 -1.66
CA PHE A 406 -32.06 6.67 -2.34
C PHE A 406 -31.96 7.38 -3.70
N ARG A 407 -33.02 7.41 -4.50
CA ARG A 407 -33.02 8.11 -5.80
C ARG A 407 -33.05 9.63 -5.69
N ARG A 408 -33.57 10.16 -4.57
CA ARG A 408 -33.67 11.61 -4.35
C ARG A 408 -32.36 12.20 -3.83
N GLU A 409 -31.68 11.50 -2.93
CA GLU A 409 -30.36 11.90 -2.43
C GLU A 409 -29.31 11.68 -3.54
N ASN A 410 -28.58 12.72 -3.94
CA ASN A 410 -27.56 12.61 -4.99
C ASN A 410 -26.24 13.25 -4.54
N PRO A 411 -25.44 12.55 -3.70
CA PRO A 411 -24.17 13.08 -3.20
C PRO A 411 -23.14 13.28 -4.33
N PHE A 412 -23.31 12.65 -5.49
CA PHE A 412 -22.37 12.75 -6.61
C PHE A 412 -22.34 14.16 -7.23
N GLN A 413 -23.43 14.91 -7.18
CA GLN A 413 -23.40 16.30 -7.65
C GLN A 413 -22.48 17.15 -6.76
N GLN A 414 -22.65 17.04 -5.44
CA GLN A 414 -21.80 17.74 -4.47
C GLN A 414 -20.34 17.25 -4.56
N LEU A 415 -20.10 15.97 -4.82
CA LEU A 415 -18.75 15.45 -5.08
C LEU A 415 -18.09 16.18 -6.25
N VAL A 416 -18.81 16.36 -7.37
CA VAL A 416 -18.27 17.08 -8.53
C VAL A 416 -17.95 18.52 -8.16
N GLU A 417 -18.84 19.21 -7.45
CA GLU A 417 -18.64 20.58 -6.99
C GLU A 417 -17.36 20.70 -6.14
N VAL A 418 -17.23 19.89 -5.07
CA VAL A 418 -16.06 19.87 -4.17
C VAL A 418 -14.77 19.47 -4.92
N ALA A 419 -14.88 18.56 -5.89
CA ALA A 419 -13.73 18.13 -6.67
C ALA A 419 -13.25 19.15 -7.70
N THR A 420 -14.13 20.05 -8.17
CA THR A 420 -13.77 21.14 -9.08
C THR A 420 -13.32 22.41 -8.36
N ASP A 421 -13.69 22.58 -7.08
CA ASP A 421 -13.23 23.70 -6.28
C ASP A 421 -11.81 23.45 -5.76
N THR A 422 -10.82 23.94 -6.50
CA THR A 422 -9.39 23.82 -6.15
C THR A 422 -8.98 24.76 -5.01
N ALA A 423 -9.85 25.66 -4.54
CA ALA A 423 -9.55 26.51 -3.38
C ALA A 423 -9.68 25.74 -2.07
N VAL A 424 -10.48 24.66 -2.04
CA VAL A 424 -10.62 23.78 -0.87
C VAL A 424 -9.45 22.79 -0.83
N PRO A 425 -8.61 22.77 0.22
CA PRO A 425 -7.54 21.77 0.37
C PRO A 425 -8.09 20.34 0.37
N LEU A 426 -7.33 19.37 -0.12
CA LEU A 426 -7.74 17.96 -0.12
C LEU A 426 -7.94 17.41 1.30
N ASP A 427 -7.22 17.97 2.26
CA ASP A 427 -7.12 17.63 3.67
C ASP A 427 -7.83 18.64 4.58
N ALA A 428 -8.84 19.34 4.07
CA ALA A 428 -9.53 20.42 4.80
C ALA A 428 -10.19 19.98 6.12
N GLU A 429 -10.49 18.69 6.30
CA GLU A 429 -11.06 18.12 7.54
C GLU A 429 -10.02 17.40 8.41
N VAL A 430 -8.73 17.53 8.08
CA VAL A 430 -7.63 16.84 8.77
C VAL A 430 -6.98 17.78 9.77
N GLY A 431 -6.83 17.28 11.00
CA GLY A 431 -6.25 18.02 12.11
C GLY A 431 -4.77 17.73 12.30
N PRO A 432 -4.15 18.40 13.28
CA PRO A 432 -2.79 18.08 13.70
C PRO A 432 -2.71 16.66 14.27
N GLU A 433 -1.52 16.06 14.22
CA GLU A 433 -1.25 14.81 14.92
C GLU A 433 -0.88 15.11 16.38
N LEU A 434 -1.54 14.44 17.32
CA LEU A 434 -1.38 14.61 18.76
C LEU A 434 -0.86 13.31 19.37
N TRP A 435 0.42 13.04 19.15
CA TRP A 435 1.07 11.80 19.57
C TRP A 435 1.29 11.72 21.09
N VAL A 436 0.90 10.58 21.67
CA VAL A 436 1.11 10.25 23.08
C VAL A 436 1.65 8.83 23.23
N THR A 437 2.48 8.60 24.26
CA THR A 437 3.04 7.28 24.55
C THR A 437 2.75 6.88 25.98
N ASN A 438 2.28 5.64 26.18
CA ASN A 438 2.15 5.04 27.51
C ASN A 438 3.22 3.96 27.73
N PRO A 439 4.34 4.27 28.42
CA PRO A 439 5.36 3.28 28.78
C PRO A 439 4.88 2.13 29.68
N GLY A 440 3.73 2.28 30.33
CA GLY A 440 3.13 1.25 31.19
C GLY A 440 2.18 0.30 30.48
N PHE A 441 1.76 0.61 29.25
CA PHE A 441 0.93 -0.28 28.44
C PHE A 441 1.78 -0.87 27.31
N LEU A 442 2.32 -2.07 27.57
CA LEU A 442 3.19 -2.76 26.61
C LEU A 442 2.37 -3.64 25.67
N ILE A 443 2.73 -3.60 24.39
CA ILE A 443 2.16 -4.40 23.31
C ILE A 443 3.21 -5.29 22.68
N GLN A 444 2.74 -6.33 21.97
CA GLN A 444 3.60 -7.14 21.10
C GLN A 444 4.01 -6.30 19.89
N SER A 445 5.24 -6.50 19.37
CA SER A 445 5.66 -5.84 18.13
C SER A 445 5.04 -6.45 16.87
N SER A 446 4.51 -7.68 16.99
CA SER A 446 3.74 -8.38 15.95
C SER A 446 2.74 -9.34 16.60
N PRO A 447 1.61 -9.66 15.94
CA PRO A 447 0.53 -10.43 16.56
C PRO A 447 0.90 -11.89 16.90
N TRP A 448 1.99 -12.43 16.36
CA TRP A 448 2.48 -13.78 16.63
C TRP A 448 3.55 -13.85 17.73
N GLN A 449 4.10 -12.73 18.19
CA GLN A 449 5.01 -12.73 19.34
C GLN A 449 4.25 -12.95 20.64
N THR A 450 4.87 -13.59 21.62
CA THR A 450 4.23 -13.83 22.93
C THR A 450 4.51 -12.71 23.95
N GLU A 451 5.67 -12.06 23.84
CA GLU A 451 6.10 -11.04 24.79
C GLU A 451 5.61 -9.64 24.40
N ARG A 452 5.20 -8.87 25.42
CA ARG A 452 4.79 -7.47 25.29
C ARG A 452 5.94 -6.59 25.71
N THR A 453 6.65 -6.00 24.75
CA THR A 453 7.91 -5.28 25.01
C THR A 453 7.88 -3.84 24.51
N VAL A 454 6.90 -3.47 23.69
CA VAL A 454 6.85 -2.18 23.02
C VAL A 454 5.81 -1.27 23.71
N PRO A 455 6.16 -0.06 24.16
CA PRO A 455 5.19 0.93 24.63
C PRO A 455 4.15 1.29 23.57
N LEU A 456 2.88 1.39 23.93
CA LEU A 456 1.83 1.88 23.02
C LEU A 456 1.99 3.39 22.77
N SER A 457 2.11 3.76 21.49
CA SER A 457 2.16 5.13 20.97
C SER A 457 1.06 5.34 19.93
N VAL A 458 0.19 6.33 20.16
CA VAL A 458 -0.96 6.63 19.28
C VAL A 458 -1.14 8.14 19.10
N ASP A 459 -1.70 8.53 17.95
CA ASP A 459 -2.24 9.87 17.73
C ASP A 459 -3.66 9.92 18.32
N LEU A 460 -3.91 10.87 19.23
CA LEU A 460 -5.24 11.06 19.83
C LEU A 460 -6.33 11.36 18.79
N ASN A 461 -5.99 11.91 17.62
CA ASN A 461 -6.97 12.12 16.57
C ASN A 461 -7.28 10.86 15.73
N THR A 462 -6.47 9.81 15.82
CA THR A 462 -6.73 8.51 15.18
C THR A 462 -7.20 7.42 16.15
N ALA A 463 -6.88 7.57 17.44
CA ALA A 463 -7.13 6.55 18.46
C ALA A 463 -8.62 6.17 18.58
N SER A 464 -8.88 4.87 18.68
CA SER A 464 -10.12 4.27 19.13
C SER A 464 -10.36 4.53 20.63
N ASP A 465 -11.54 4.20 21.12
CA ASP A 465 -11.89 4.29 22.54
C ASP A 465 -11.00 3.38 23.40
N VAL A 466 -10.67 2.18 22.92
CA VAL A 466 -9.78 1.25 23.59
C VAL A 466 -8.35 1.80 23.68
N GLU A 467 -7.85 2.41 22.60
CA GLU A 467 -6.52 3.03 22.57
C GLU A 467 -6.47 4.29 23.46
N MET A 468 -7.53 5.10 23.45
CA MET A 468 -7.67 6.24 24.36
C MET A 468 -7.63 5.79 25.82
N ALA A 469 -8.38 4.74 26.16
CA ALA A 469 -8.37 4.16 27.50
C ALA A 469 -6.97 3.64 27.88
N ALA A 470 -6.30 2.94 26.96
CA ALA A 470 -4.97 2.39 27.18
C ALA A 470 -3.90 3.47 27.35
N VAL A 471 -3.88 4.50 26.51
CA VAL A 471 -2.78 5.49 26.52
C VAL A 471 -2.95 6.56 27.60
N LEU A 472 -4.19 6.94 27.92
CA LEU A 472 -4.51 7.97 28.91
C LEU A 472 -4.88 7.39 30.29
N ASP A 473 -4.93 6.07 30.45
CA ASP A 473 -5.34 5.38 31.68
C ASP A 473 -6.74 5.84 32.14
N LEU A 474 -7.69 5.82 31.18
CA LEU A 474 -9.06 6.25 31.37
C LEU A 474 -10.03 5.07 31.54
N PRO A 475 -11.08 5.24 32.36
CA PRO A 475 -12.27 4.42 32.26
C PRO A 475 -12.86 4.43 30.84
N GLU A 476 -13.45 3.30 30.43
CA GLU A 476 -13.96 3.08 29.07
C GLU A 476 -15.05 4.08 28.66
N ASP A 477 -15.94 4.46 29.59
CA ASP A 477 -16.98 5.45 29.36
C ASP A 477 -16.42 6.84 29.03
N GLN A 478 -15.33 7.23 29.70
CA GLN A 478 -14.63 8.49 29.46
C GLN A 478 -13.85 8.47 28.14
N ALA A 479 -13.15 7.38 27.86
CA ALA A 479 -12.45 7.21 26.59
C ALA A 479 -13.42 7.24 25.40
N GLY A 480 -14.56 6.56 25.51
CA GLY A 480 -15.64 6.62 24.53
C GLY A 480 -16.25 8.02 24.39
N GLU A 481 -16.31 8.81 25.45
CA GLU A 481 -16.78 10.20 25.37
C GLU A 481 -15.84 11.10 24.58
N LEU A 482 -14.52 10.95 24.74
CA LEU A 482 -13.55 11.68 23.92
C LEU A 482 -13.70 11.34 22.43
N VAL A 483 -13.90 10.05 22.11
CA VAL A 483 -14.12 9.62 20.72
C VAL A 483 -15.43 10.19 20.16
N ARG A 484 -16.50 10.22 20.96
CA ARG A 484 -17.79 10.84 20.54
C ARG A 484 -17.66 12.35 20.34
N LEU A 485 -16.96 13.04 21.24
CA LEU A 485 -16.69 14.48 21.13
C LEU A 485 -15.94 14.77 19.82
N ARG A 486 -14.88 14.01 19.54
CA ARG A 486 -14.13 14.10 18.28
C ARG A 486 -14.99 13.81 17.05
N ALA A 487 -15.89 12.84 17.12
CA ALA A 487 -16.79 12.52 16.02
C ALA A 487 -17.82 13.63 15.75
N HIS A 488 -18.28 14.33 16.79
CA HIS A 488 -19.28 15.40 16.69
C HIS A 488 -18.66 16.75 16.29
N ASP A 489 -17.63 17.19 17.03
CA ASP A 489 -17.05 18.53 16.87
C ASP A 489 -15.98 18.55 15.77
N GLY A 490 -15.26 17.46 15.58
CA GLY A 490 -14.11 17.37 14.67
C GLY A 490 -12.85 16.93 15.40
N HIS A 491 -11.70 17.07 14.76
CA HIS A 491 -10.44 16.77 15.42
C HIS A 491 -10.16 17.72 16.59
N PHE A 492 -9.36 17.25 17.53
CA PHE A 492 -8.72 18.12 18.51
C PHE A 492 -7.59 18.91 17.85
N ASP A 493 -7.52 20.21 18.11
CA ASP A 493 -6.49 21.11 17.59
C ASP A 493 -5.22 21.12 18.46
N SER A 494 -5.32 20.70 19.72
CA SER A 494 -4.22 20.76 20.67
C SER A 494 -4.39 19.80 21.84
N PHE A 495 -3.30 19.53 22.57
CA PHE A 495 -3.36 18.81 23.84
C PHE A 495 -4.16 19.56 24.91
N ASP A 496 -4.23 20.90 24.85
CA ASP A 496 -5.01 21.70 25.80
C ASP A 496 -6.51 21.44 25.65
N GLU A 497 -6.98 21.26 24.42
CA GLU A 497 -8.38 20.91 24.13
C GLU A 497 -8.72 19.52 24.67
N VAL A 498 -7.85 18.54 24.46
CA VAL A 498 -7.99 17.20 25.05
C VAL A 498 -8.01 17.31 26.58
N SER A 499 -7.07 18.05 27.17
CA SER A 499 -6.97 18.26 28.62
C SER A 499 -8.24 18.89 29.20
N ALA A 500 -8.84 19.85 28.49
CA ALA A 500 -10.09 20.48 28.91
C ALA A 500 -11.26 19.50 28.98
N ALA A 501 -11.31 18.52 28.08
CA ALA A 501 -12.30 17.44 28.05
C ALA A 501 -12.06 16.36 29.11
N LEU A 502 -10.86 16.31 29.72
CA LEU A 502 -10.50 15.32 30.75
C LEU A 502 -10.92 15.77 32.17
N PRO A 503 -11.26 14.80 33.06
CA PRO A 503 -11.38 15.05 34.49
C PRO A 503 -10.06 15.57 35.09
N GLU A 504 -10.14 16.41 36.12
CA GLU A 504 -8.99 17.11 36.72
C GLU A 504 -7.83 16.17 37.10
N GLY A 505 -8.12 14.99 37.66
CA GLY A 505 -7.12 13.99 38.04
C GLY A 505 -6.39 13.32 36.87
N GLN A 506 -6.91 13.41 35.64
CA GLN A 506 -6.33 12.82 34.43
C GLN A 506 -5.54 13.83 33.58
N ARG A 507 -5.76 15.14 33.80
CA ARG A 507 -5.04 16.21 33.09
C ARG A 507 -3.53 16.16 33.33
N SER A 508 -3.12 15.92 34.57
CA SER A 508 -1.70 15.81 34.94
C SER A 508 -1.03 14.57 34.31
N ARG A 509 -1.81 13.52 34.02
CA ARG A 509 -1.30 12.33 33.36
C ARG A 509 -1.03 12.59 31.88
N LEU A 510 -1.92 13.28 31.17
CA LEU A 510 -1.70 13.66 29.77
C LEU A 510 -0.35 14.39 29.61
N SER A 511 -0.03 15.36 30.47
CA SER A 511 1.26 16.08 30.43
C SER A 511 2.47 15.16 30.63
N SER A 512 2.34 14.07 31.40
CA SER A 512 3.42 13.08 31.61
C SER A 512 3.58 12.07 30.48
N ARG A 513 2.64 12.06 29.51
CA ARG A 513 2.55 11.11 28.38
C ARG A 513 2.91 11.74 27.04
N LEU A 514 3.11 13.06 27.01
CA LEU A 514 3.68 13.74 25.86
C LEU A 514 5.10 13.19 25.68
N GLY A 515 5.33 12.51 24.56
CA GLY A 515 6.68 12.08 24.21
C GLY A 515 7.60 13.29 24.07
N ASP A 516 8.91 13.11 24.29
CA ASP A 516 9.86 14.07 23.73
C ASP A 516 9.66 14.10 22.20
N PRO A 517 9.56 15.29 21.59
CA PRO A 517 9.07 15.49 20.22
C PRO A 517 9.80 14.71 19.12
#